data_AF-T2M434-F1
#
_entry.id   AF-T2M434-F1
#
_cell.length_a   1.000
_cell.length_b   1.000
_cell.length_c   1.000
_cell.angle_alpha   90.00
_cell.angle_beta   90.00
_cell.angle_gamma   90.00
#
_symmetry.space_group_name_H-M   'P 1'
#
loop_
_entity.id
_entity.type
_entity.pdbx_description
1 polymer ?
#
loop_
_entity_poly.entity_id
_entity_poly.type
_entity_poly.pdbx_seq_one_letter_code
_entity_poly.pdbx_strand_id
1 'polypeptide(L)'
;MSTQSNNVESWDSLEIARIFLATFQMSEELESSLQGKIKNPPASKQFLANLSTVCRKSESCPICLKVFEEKSLVKELPKCKHSFHATCILPWLYKTNTCPMCRYEYPTDDFEYEEKRRLKEKESQREEMLEELHNSMFS
;
A
#
# COMPACT_ATOMS: atom_id res chain seq x y z
N MET A 1 -42.63 16.28 41.02
CA MET A 1 -42.67 15.05 40.22
C MET A 1 -43.23 15.41 38.85
N SER A 2 -42.77 14.71 37.81
CA SER A 2 -43.29 14.74 36.42
C SER A 2 -42.64 15.75 35.46
N THR A 3 -41.42 15.38 35.05
CA THR A 3 -40.92 15.30 33.66
C THR A 3 -41.28 16.39 32.65
N GLN A 4 -40.26 17.18 32.30
CA GLN A 4 -40.14 17.85 31.00
C GLN A 4 -40.24 16.81 29.87
N SER A 5 -41.25 16.96 29.02
CA SER A 5 -41.18 16.51 27.64
C SER A 5 -40.84 17.74 26.83
N ASN A 6 -39.75 17.70 26.06
CA ASN A 6 -39.56 18.53 24.87
C ASN A 6 -38.39 17.97 24.04
N ASN A 7 -38.79 17.09 23.12
CA ASN A 7 -38.48 17.18 21.69
C ASN A 7 -36.99 17.24 21.29
N VAL A 8 -36.35 16.07 21.26
CA VAL A 8 -35.18 15.84 20.41
C VAL A 8 -35.69 15.11 19.17
N GLU A 9 -35.38 15.67 17.99
CA GLU A 9 -35.46 15.05 16.64
C GLU A 9 -36.65 15.42 15.74
N SER A 10 -36.90 16.72 15.54
CA SER A 10 -37.56 17.22 14.31
C SER A 10 -36.49 17.53 13.26
N TRP A 11 -35.88 16.49 12.70
CA TRP A 11 -34.97 16.65 11.56
C TRP A 11 -35.82 16.82 10.29
N ASP A 12 -35.86 18.04 9.76
CA ASP A 12 -36.54 18.35 8.50
C ASP A 12 -36.05 17.37 7.41
N SER A 13 -36.97 16.75 6.70
CA SER A 13 -36.66 15.82 5.60
C SER A 13 -35.78 16.48 4.53
N LEU A 14 -35.87 17.80 4.40
CA LEU A 14 -35.01 18.59 3.52
C LEU A 14 -33.59 18.75 4.07
N GLU A 15 -33.41 18.79 5.39
CA GLU A 15 -32.10 18.89 6.05
C GLU A 15 -31.36 17.55 6.01
N ILE A 16 -32.08 16.45 6.23
CA ILE A 16 -31.55 15.09 6.03
C ILE A 16 -31.16 14.91 4.55
N ALA A 17 -32.00 15.34 3.60
CA ALA A 17 -31.68 15.28 2.18
C ALA A 17 -30.47 16.14 1.80
N ARG A 18 -30.31 17.33 2.40
CA ARG A 18 -29.12 18.19 2.23
C ARG A 18 -27.86 17.54 2.78
N ILE A 19 -27.93 16.94 3.96
CA ILE A 19 -26.82 16.19 4.55
C ILE A 19 -26.47 14.99 3.67
N PHE A 20 -27.47 14.26 3.16
CA PHE A 20 -27.26 13.08 2.30
C PHE A 20 -26.69 13.45 0.93
N LEU A 21 -27.14 14.57 0.32
CA LEU A 21 -26.59 15.11 -0.92
C LEU A 21 -25.17 15.65 -0.71
N ALA A 22 -24.92 16.35 0.41
CA ALA A 22 -23.59 16.83 0.76
C ALA A 22 -22.64 15.66 1.03
N THR A 23 -23.06 14.60 1.72
CA THR A 23 -22.22 13.41 1.95
C THR A 23 -22.05 12.55 0.70
N PHE A 24 -23.05 12.51 -0.20
CA PHE A 24 -22.93 11.87 -1.51
C PHE A 24 -21.96 12.66 -2.42
N GLN A 25 -22.01 13.98 -2.39
CA GLN A 25 -21.09 14.85 -3.11
C GLN A 25 -19.67 14.80 -2.49
N MET A 26 -19.56 14.64 -1.17
CA MET A 26 -18.32 14.30 -0.49
C MET A 26 -17.84 12.87 -0.80
N SER A 27 -18.72 11.96 -1.24
CA SER A 27 -18.33 10.61 -1.66
C SER A 27 -17.71 10.61 -3.06
N GLU A 28 -18.14 11.48 -3.98
CA GLU A 28 -17.51 11.66 -5.29
C GLU A 28 -16.13 12.35 -5.18
N GLU A 29 -15.97 13.32 -4.29
CA GLU A 29 -14.65 13.91 -3.98
C GLU A 29 -13.74 12.91 -3.24
N LEU A 30 -14.30 12.06 -2.38
CA LEU A 30 -13.57 10.94 -1.79
C LEU A 30 -13.24 9.89 -2.85
N GLU A 31 -14.09 9.61 -3.83
CA GLU A 31 -13.79 8.71 -4.94
C GLU A 31 -12.68 9.27 -5.83
N SER A 32 -12.74 10.55 -6.22
CA SER A 32 -11.65 11.24 -6.92
C SER A 32 -10.33 11.23 -6.11
N SER A 33 -10.42 11.40 -4.78
CA SER A 33 -9.29 11.24 -3.84
C SER A 33 -8.83 9.77 -3.70
N LEU A 34 -9.73 8.80 -3.83
CA LEU A 34 -9.44 7.36 -3.87
C LEU A 34 -8.86 6.93 -5.22
N GLN A 35 -9.20 7.61 -6.33
CA GLN A 35 -8.55 7.52 -7.63
C GLN A 35 -7.15 8.16 -7.61
N GLY A 36 -6.80 8.88 -6.54
CA GLY A 36 -5.43 9.30 -6.22
C GLY A 36 -4.55 8.22 -5.57
N LYS A 37 -5.04 7.00 -5.35
CA LYS A 37 -4.15 5.87 -5.03
C LYS A 37 -3.46 5.46 -6.31
N ILE A 38 -2.27 6.01 -6.56
CA ILE A 38 -1.31 5.44 -7.52
C ILE A 38 -1.17 3.97 -7.13
N LYS A 39 -1.89 3.07 -7.81
CA LYS A 39 -1.69 1.64 -7.63
C LYS A 39 -0.26 1.41 -8.07
N ASN A 40 0.57 0.95 -7.14
CA ASN A 40 1.93 0.54 -7.42
C ASN A 40 1.95 -0.26 -8.75
N PRO A 41 2.80 0.11 -9.73
CA PRO A 41 2.84 -0.57 -11.00
C PRO A 41 3.27 -2.02 -10.81
N PRO A 42 3.07 -2.89 -11.82
CA PRO A 42 3.59 -4.26 -11.78
C PRO A 42 5.11 -4.26 -11.58
N ALA A 43 5.64 -5.33 -10.97
CA ALA A 43 7.09 -5.54 -10.91
C ALA A 43 7.66 -5.77 -12.31
N SER A 44 8.95 -5.44 -12.49
CA SER A 44 9.66 -5.63 -13.75
C SER A 44 9.65 -7.11 -14.18
N LYS A 45 9.45 -7.35 -15.47
CA LYS A 45 9.46 -8.72 -16.02
C LYS A 45 10.79 -9.42 -15.78
N GLN A 46 11.90 -8.69 -15.87
CA GLN A 46 13.24 -9.22 -15.62
C GLN A 46 13.39 -9.60 -14.14
N PHE A 47 12.87 -8.76 -13.25
CA PHE A 47 12.86 -9.05 -11.81
C PHE A 47 12.10 -10.34 -11.50
N LEU A 48 10.91 -10.53 -12.09
CA LEU A 48 10.11 -11.74 -11.91
C LEU A 48 10.79 -13.01 -12.41
N ALA A 49 11.45 -12.94 -13.57
CA ALA A 49 12.17 -14.06 -14.16
C ALA A 49 13.36 -14.51 -13.28
N ASN A 50 14.02 -13.56 -12.61
CA ASN A 50 15.20 -13.79 -11.80
C ASN A 50 14.92 -14.10 -10.32
N LEU A 51 13.65 -14.31 -9.94
CA LEU A 51 13.31 -14.67 -8.56
C LEU A 51 13.92 -16.01 -8.16
N SER A 52 14.68 -15.99 -7.05
CA SER A 52 15.30 -17.17 -6.47
C SER A 52 14.23 -18.18 -6.07
N THR A 53 14.52 -19.46 -6.36
CA THR A 53 13.67 -20.57 -5.96
C THR A 53 14.40 -21.34 -4.88
N VAL A 54 13.81 -21.38 -3.69
CA VAL A 54 14.42 -22.01 -2.52
C VAL A 54 13.51 -23.14 -2.03
N CYS A 55 14.09 -24.11 -1.32
CA CYS A 55 13.32 -25.16 -0.64
C CYS A 55 13.17 -24.75 0.83
N ARG A 56 11.96 -24.34 1.23
CA ARG A 56 11.62 -24.07 2.64
C ARG A 56 10.88 -25.26 3.21
N LYS A 57 11.20 -25.62 4.46
CA LYS A 57 10.49 -26.66 5.24
C LYS A 57 9.94 -26.00 6.51
N SER A 58 8.77 -26.43 6.95
CA SER A 58 8.14 -26.00 8.22
C SER A 58 7.76 -24.51 8.34
N GLU A 59 7.92 -23.72 7.29
CA GLU A 59 7.37 -22.36 7.18
C GLU A 59 5.99 -22.40 6.49
N SER A 60 5.21 -21.33 6.60
CA SER A 60 3.92 -21.17 5.94
C SER A 60 3.90 -19.99 4.98
N CYS A 61 3.11 -20.09 3.91
CA CYS A 61 2.94 -19.00 2.97
C CYS A 61 2.00 -17.94 3.56
N PRO A 62 2.43 -16.67 3.71
CA PRO A 62 1.59 -15.63 4.32
C PRO A 62 0.35 -15.25 3.50
N ILE A 63 0.32 -15.61 2.21
CA ILE A 63 -0.81 -15.27 1.32
C ILE A 63 -1.93 -16.30 1.43
N CYS A 64 -1.61 -17.60 1.35
CA CYS A 64 -2.62 -18.67 1.40
C CYS A 64 -2.72 -19.38 2.75
N LEU A 65 -1.86 -19.01 3.70
CA LEU A 65 -1.76 -19.55 5.07
C LEU A 65 -1.50 -21.06 5.14
N LYS A 66 -1.08 -21.69 4.02
CA LYS A 66 -0.73 -23.12 3.96
C LYS A 66 0.75 -23.33 4.28
N VAL A 67 1.05 -24.42 4.98
CA VAL A 67 2.42 -24.86 5.27
C VAL A 67 3.09 -25.33 3.98
N PHE A 68 4.38 -25.04 3.83
CA PHE A 68 5.18 -25.55 2.73
C PHE A 68 5.41 -27.05 2.87
N GLU A 69 5.02 -27.82 1.87
CA GLU A 69 5.25 -29.27 1.82
C GLU A 69 6.74 -29.60 1.70
N GLU A 70 7.13 -30.81 2.11
CA GLU A 70 8.50 -31.27 1.90
C GLU A 70 8.83 -31.28 0.41
N LYS A 71 9.81 -30.46 0.02
CA LYS A 71 10.25 -30.19 -1.36
C LYS A 71 9.38 -29.18 -2.13
N SER A 72 8.51 -28.41 -1.47
CA SER A 72 7.83 -27.32 -2.17
C SER A 72 8.84 -26.26 -2.60
N LEU A 73 8.84 -25.96 -3.91
CA LEU A 73 9.66 -24.90 -4.49
C LEU A 73 8.95 -23.56 -4.27
N VAL A 74 9.53 -22.73 -3.40
CA VAL A 74 8.98 -21.41 -3.08
C VAL A 74 9.83 -20.33 -3.70
N LYS A 75 9.19 -19.21 -4.04
CA LYS A 75 9.87 -18.01 -4.51
C LYS A 75 10.23 -17.15 -3.31
N GLU A 76 11.51 -16.78 -3.22
CA GLU A 76 12.01 -15.88 -2.19
C GLU A 76 12.31 -14.52 -2.81
N LEU A 77 11.92 -13.46 -2.10
CA LEU A 77 12.21 -12.09 -2.52
C LEU A 77 13.62 -11.67 -2.07
N PRO A 78 14.50 -11.14 -2.94
CA PRO A 78 15.93 -11.03 -2.66
C PRO A 78 16.31 -10.01 -1.57
N LYS A 79 15.52 -8.92 -1.41
CA LYS A 79 15.83 -7.86 -0.44
C LYS A 79 15.30 -8.17 0.95
N CYS A 80 14.04 -8.60 1.04
CA CYS A 80 13.38 -8.86 2.32
C CYS A 80 13.38 -10.33 2.76
N LYS A 81 13.82 -11.26 1.91
CA LYS A 81 13.88 -12.72 2.16
C LYS A 81 12.55 -13.38 2.55
N HIS A 82 11.43 -12.73 2.24
CA HIS A 82 10.11 -13.31 2.44
C HIS A 82 9.83 -14.38 1.37
N SER A 83 9.33 -15.54 1.80
CA SER A 83 9.10 -16.72 0.96
C SER A 83 7.60 -16.96 0.71
N PHE A 84 7.26 -17.32 -0.52
CA PHE A 84 5.87 -17.54 -0.95
C PHE A 84 5.77 -18.65 -2.00
N HIS A 85 4.61 -19.30 -2.11
CA HIS A 85 4.35 -20.15 -3.27
C HIS A 85 4.40 -19.32 -4.55
N ALA A 86 4.97 -19.89 -5.63
CA ALA A 86 5.01 -19.23 -6.94
C ALA A 86 3.61 -18.82 -7.42
N THR A 87 2.61 -19.68 -7.21
CA THR A 87 1.20 -19.43 -7.54
C THR A 87 0.57 -18.30 -6.73
N CYS A 88 1.12 -17.97 -5.56
CA CYS A 88 0.62 -16.89 -4.70
C CYS A 88 1.30 -15.55 -4.99
N ILE A 89 2.64 -15.55 -5.10
CA ILE A 89 3.40 -14.29 -5.22
C ILE A 89 3.44 -13.76 -6.65
N LEU A 90 3.46 -14.61 -7.68
CA LEU A 90 3.52 -14.12 -9.06
C LEU A 90 2.28 -13.27 -9.44
N PRO A 91 1.03 -13.72 -9.18
CA PRO A 91 -0.15 -12.89 -9.47
C PRO A 91 -0.18 -11.58 -8.68
N TRP A 92 0.40 -11.57 -7.48
CA TRP A 92 0.55 -10.35 -6.70
C TRP A 92 1.52 -9.39 -7.38
N LEU A 93 2.71 -9.86 -7.76
CA LEU A 93 3.73 -9.01 -8.37
C LEU A 93 3.37 -8.54 -9.79
N TYR A 94 2.48 -9.25 -10.49
CA TYR A 94 1.87 -8.77 -11.73
C TYR A 94 0.87 -7.63 -11.54
N LYS A 95 0.41 -7.40 -10.30
CA LYS A 95 -0.50 -6.30 -9.97
C LYS A 95 0.21 -5.14 -9.27
N THR A 96 1.17 -5.43 -8.40
CA THR A 96 1.92 -4.43 -7.63
C THR A 96 3.37 -4.83 -7.45
N ASN A 97 4.30 -3.87 -7.44
CA ASN A 97 5.73 -4.12 -7.23
C ASN A 97 6.13 -4.27 -5.75
N THR A 98 5.19 -4.48 -4.83
CA THR A 98 5.44 -4.45 -3.38
C THR A 98 5.41 -5.83 -2.73
N CYS A 99 6.25 -6.04 -1.72
CA CYS A 99 6.17 -7.23 -0.87
C CYS A 99 4.88 -7.21 -0.02
N PRO A 100 4.07 -8.29 -0.01
CA PRO A 100 2.88 -8.38 0.84
C PRO A 100 3.15 -8.26 2.35
N MET A 101 4.37 -8.59 2.79
CA MET A 101 4.74 -8.65 4.21
C MET A 101 5.33 -7.34 4.72
N CYS A 102 6.31 -6.76 4.01
CA CYS A 102 7.03 -5.56 4.48
C CYS A 102 6.83 -4.34 3.60
N ARG A 103 6.01 -4.42 2.55
CA ARG A 103 5.73 -3.33 1.59
C ARG A 103 6.96 -2.79 0.84
N TYR A 104 8.11 -3.46 0.93
CA TYR A 104 9.30 -3.10 0.14
C TYR A 104 8.97 -3.10 -1.35
N GLU A 105 9.32 -2.01 -2.04
CA GLU A 105 9.09 -1.81 -3.47
C GLU A 105 10.25 -2.38 -4.29
N TYR A 106 9.90 -3.19 -5.28
CA TYR A 106 10.82 -3.76 -6.27
C TYR A 106 10.84 -2.91 -7.55
N PRO A 107 11.87 -3.07 -8.42
CA PRO A 107 11.91 -2.37 -9.69
C PRO A 107 10.69 -2.67 -10.56
N THR A 108 10.20 -1.67 -11.30
CA THR A 108 9.16 -1.80 -12.33
C THR A 108 9.70 -1.48 -13.72
N ASP A 109 8.95 -1.86 -14.76
CA ASP A 109 9.25 -1.46 -16.14
C ASP A 109 8.61 -0.10 -16.50
N ASP A 110 7.87 0.53 -15.57
CA ASP A 110 7.27 1.86 -15.73
C ASP A 110 8.30 2.97 -15.44
N PHE A 111 8.77 3.64 -16.50
CA PHE A 111 9.78 4.71 -16.40
C PHE A 111 9.29 5.92 -15.60
N GLU A 112 8.03 6.33 -15.78
CA GLU A 112 7.48 7.52 -15.12
C GLU A 112 7.40 7.29 -13.60
N TYR A 113 6.97 6.10 -13.20
CA TYR A 113 6.94 5.72 -11.78
C TYR A 113 8.36 5.66 -11.17
N GLU A 114 9.32 5.06 -11.88
CA GLU A 114 10.72 4.95 -11.44
C GLU A 114 11.39 6.33 -11.31
N GLU A 115 11.17 7.21 -12.29
CA GLU A 115 11.69 8.58 -12.26
C GLU A 115 11.07 9.36 -11.10
N LYS A 116 9.74 9.25 -10.90
CA LYS A 116 9.06 9.86 -9.75
C LYS A 116 9.63 9.35 -8.42
N ARG A 117 9.87 8.05 -8.29
CA ARG A 117 10.48 7.45 -7.11
C ARG A 117 11.86 8.02 -6.83
N ARG A 118 12.70 8.15 -7.87
CA ARG A 118 14.04 8.74 -7.78
C ARG A 118 14.03 10.22 -7.43
N LEU A 119 13.07 10.98 -7.95
CA LEU A 119 12.91 12.41 -7.63
C LEU A 119 12.51 12.61 -6.17
N LYS A 120 11.55 11.83 -5.69
CA LYS A 120 11.11 11.87 -4.28
C LYS A 120 12.25 11.53 -3.32
N GLU A 121 13.09 10.54 -3.66
CA GLU A 121 14.26 10.18 -2.85
C GLU A 121 15.28 11.33 -2.78
N LYS A 122 15.56 12.00 -3.91
CA LYS A 122 16.45 13.18 -3.93
C LYS A 122 15.89 14.36 -3.14
N GLU A 123 14.58 14.55 -3.15
CA GLU A 123 13.90 15.58 -2.36
C GLU A 123 14.03 15.28 -0.86
N SER A 124 13.74 14.04 -0.44
CA SER A 124 13.93 13.59 0.95
C SER A 124 15.37 13.76 1.43
N GLN A 125 16.36 13.45 0.59
CA GLN A 125 17.78 13.66 0.92
C GLN A 125 18.13 15.14 1.08
N ARG A 126 17.53 16.02 0.27
CA ARG A 126 17.72 17.47 0.40
C ARG A 126 17.11 17.98 1.70
N GLU A 127 15.92 17.51 2.05
CA GLU A 127 15.25 17.87 3.30
C GLU A 127 16.08 17.42 4.51
N GLU A 128 16.56 16.17 4.52
CA GLU A 128 17.45 15.66 5.57
C GLU A 128 18.73 16.51 5.70
N MET A 129 19.38 16.83 4.58
CA MET A 129 20.57 17.71 4.58
C MET A 129 20.26 19.12 5.12
N LEU A 130 19.08 19.67 4.83
CA LEU A 130 18.65 20.97 5.36
C LEU A 130 18.40 20.90 6.87
N GLU A 131 17.82 19.80 7.36
CA GLU A 131 17.61 19.56 8.79
C GLU A 131 18.94 19.39 9.53
N GLU A 132 19.89 18.65 8.96
CA GLU A 132 21.25 18.53 9.50
C GLU A 132 21.92 19.90 9.62
N LEU A 133 21.81 20.74 8.58
CA LEU A 133 22.35 22.09 8.60
C LEU A 133 21.65 22.96 9.66
N HIS A 134 20.33 22.87 9.78
CA HIS A 134 19.56 23.56 10.81
C HIS A 134 20.06 23.17 12.21
N ASN A 135 20.23 21.87 12.47
CA ASN A 135 20.70 21.38 13.77
C ASN A 135 22.14 21.83 14.08
N SER A 136 23.02 21.88 13.09
CA SER A 136 24.40 22.38 13.27
C SER A 136 24.47 23.88 13.54
N MET A 137 23.51 24.69 13.09
CA MET A 137 23.51 26.14 13.31
C MET A 137 23.02 26.52 14.72
N PHE A 138 22.27 25.63 15.38
CA PHE A 138 21.71 25.82 16.72
C PHE A 138 22.41 24.98 17.80
N SER A 139 23.55 24.34 17.48
CA SER A 139 24.44 23.62 18.40
C SER A 139 25.68 24.44 18.74
#